data_AF-A0A8X6U5R6-F1
#
_entry.id   AF-A0A8X6U5R6-F1
#
_cell.length_a   1.000
_cell.length_b   1.000
_cell.length_c   1.000
_cell.angle_alpha   90.00
_cell.angle_beta   90.00
_cell.angle_gamma   90.00
#
_symmetry.space_group_name_H-M   'P 1'
#
loop_
_entity.id
_entity.type
_entity.pdbx_description
1 polymer ?
#
loop_
_entity_poly.entity_id
_entity_poly.type
_entity_poly.pdbx_seq_one_letter_code
_entity_poly.pdbx_strand_id
1 'polypeptide(L)'
;MMELIFQVVQNICGTLFSLFIIRIFIVYLRIHNPKKVVSRPTFNSVKLMIPLGSGGHTFEMFRLIQNISEKFNPRIYVIAATDSLSEQKAKSFEESMLCSVKNTSETYTIEKIPRSREVGQSWVSTVFTTLRASIIAVILVLKHKPDIIVCNGPGTCVPLCGAAFLLHVLGLKYIKIVYVESICRVKTMSLSGKILYHLADRFLVQWPQLKEKYPKAKYIGKLI
;
A
#
# COMPACT_ATOMS: atom_id res chain seq x y z
N MET A 1 -11.81 37.42 29.56
CA MET A 1 -11.01 36.20 29.79
C MET A 1 -11.42 35.07 28.83
N MET A 2 -12.71 34.72 28.75
CA MET A 2 -13.20 33.65 27.87
C MET A 2 -12.98 33.91 26.37
N GLU A 3 -13.22 35.14 25.89
CA GLU A 3 -12.96 35.52 24.48
C GLU A 3 -11.48 35.45 24.10
N LEU A 4 -10.59 35.90 25.00
CA LEU A 4 -9.14 35.81 24.81
C LEU A 4 -8.69 34.34 24.69
N ILE A 5 -9.21 33.46 25.56
CA ILE A 5 -8.95 32.02 25.47
C ILE A 5 -9.43 31.45 24.14
N PHE A 6 -10.66 31.79 23.73
CA PHE A 6 -11.22 31.34 22.46
C PHE A 6 -10.35 31.76 21.26
N GLN A 7 -9.92 33.02 21.22
CA GLN A 7 -9.09 33.56 20.15
C GLN A 7 -7.69 32.92 20.11
N VAL A 8 -7.08 32.68 21.29
CA VAL A 8 -5.81 31.96 21.38
C VAL A 8 -5.95 30.52 20.88
N VAL A 9 -7.00 29.80 21.29
CA VAL A 9 -7.27 28.43 20.82
C VAL A 9 -7.48 28.39 19.30
N GLN A 10 -8.25 29.33 18.75
CA GLN A 10 -8.49 29.42 17.31
C GLN A 10 -7.18 29.66 16.52
N ASN A 11 -6.32 30.56 17.00
CA ASN A 11 -5.03 30.84 16.37
C ASN A 11 -4.09 29.64 16.42
N ILE A 12 -4.04 28.92 17.54
CA ILE A 12 -3.26 27.68 17.68
C ILE A 12 -3.77 26.62 16.70
N CYS A 13 -5.08 26.37 16.67
CA CYS A 13 -5.68 25.41 15.74
C CYS A 13 -5.40 25.77 14.28
N GLY A 14 -5.54 27.05 13.90
CA GLY A 14 -5.24 27.53 12.55
C GLY A 14 -3.76 27.37 12.17
N THR A 15 -2.86 27.63 13.11
CA THR A 15 -1.41 27.44 12.90
C THR A 15 -1.07 25.96 12.73
N LEU A 16 -1.59 25.09 13.59
CA LEU A 16 -1.39 23.64 13.50
C LEU A 16 -1.94 23.06 12.19
N PHE A 17 -3.12 23.51 11.76
CA PHE A 17 -3.70 23.12 10.48
C PHE A 17 -2.82 23.55 9.30
N SER A 18 -2.33 24.78 9.32
CA SER A 18 -1.43 25.29 8.27
C SER A 18 -0.13 24.50 8.19
N LEU A 19 0.49 24.21 9.34
CA LEU A 19 1.68 23.37 9.43
C LEU A 19 1.42 21.94 8.91
N PHE A 20 0.24 21.38 9.19
CA PHE A 20 -0.15 20.07 8.70
C PHE A 20 -0.30 20.05 7.17
N ILE A 21 -0.91 21.07 6.57
CA ILE A 21 -1.02 21.20 5.11
C ILE A 21 0.37 21.37 4.46
N ILE A 22 1.23 22.22 5.04
CA ILE A 22 2.62 22.37 4.60
C ILE A 22 3.34 21.02 4.67
N ARG A 23 3.13 20.25 5.75
CA ARG A 23 3.71 18.92 5.92
C ARG A 23 3.24 17.94 4.86
N ILE A 24 1.94 17.91 4.54
CA ILE A 24 1.39 17.10 3.44
C ILE A 24 2.08 17.49 2.13
N PHE A 25 2.19 18.78 1.84
CA PHE A 25 2.81 19.28 0.61
C PHE A 25 4.30 18.88 0.50
N ILE A 26 5.06 19.00 1.58
CA ILE A 26 6.48 18.57 1.62
C ILE A 26 6.60 17.06 1.37
N VAL A 27 5.74 16.25 1.99
CA VAL A 27 5.73 14.79 1.79
C VAL A 27 5.35 14.45 0.34
N TYR A 28 4.34 15.11 -0.21
CA TYR A 28 3.94 14.96 -1.61
C TYR A 28 5.09 15.28 -2.57
N LEU A 29 5.75 16.43 -2.39
CA LEU A 29 6.91 16.81 -3.21
C LEU A 29 8.05 15.80 -3.10
N ARG A 30 8.30 15.25 -1.91
CA ARG A 30 9.32 14.21 -1.70
C ARG A 30 9.01 12.91 -2.45
N ILE A 31 7.75 12.51 -2.51
CA ILE A 31 7.31 11.32 -3.26
C ILE A 31 7.49 11.53 -4.77
N HIS A 32 7.24 12.75 -5.27
CA HIS A 32 7.32 13.08 -6.69
C HIS A 32 8.74 13.42 -7.18
N ASN A 33 9.60 13.91 -6.30
CA ASN A 33 11.02 14.18 -6.58
C ASN A 33 11.92 13.28 -5.75
N PRO A 34 11.98 11.97 -6.03
CA PRO A 34 12.91 11.09 -5.35
C PRO A 34 14.33 11.50 -5.75
N LYS A 35 15.03 12.27 -4.90
CA LYS A 35 16.49 12.39 -4.99
C LYS A 35 17.08 10.97 -5.08
N LYS A 36 18.17 10.80 -5.85
CA LYS A 36 18.91 9.52 -5.94
C LYS A 36 19.00 8.93 -4.54
N VAL A 37 18.43 7.74 -4.39
CA VAL A 37 18.22 7.06 -3.12
C VAL A 37 19.54 7.09 -2.35
N VAL A 38 19.60 7.85 -1.25
CA VAL A 38 20.65 7.68 -0.26
C VAL A 38 20.57 6.21 0.16
N SER A 39 21.65 5.47 -0.03
CA SER A 39 21.77 4.06 0.32
C SER A 39 21.19 3.86 1.71
N ARG A 40 20.03 3.20 1.77
CA ARG A 40 19.43 2.85 3.05
C ARG A 40 20.32 1.79 3.71
N PRO A 41 20.39 1.78 5.05
CA PRO A 41 21.12 0.75 5.76
C PRO A 41 20.68 -0.63 5.25
N THR A 42 21.64 -1.53 5.10
CA THR A 42 21.41 -2.93 4.73
C THR A 42 20.60 -3.58 5.84
N PHE A 43 19.27 -3.51 5.72
CA PHE A 43 18.38 -4.25 6.60
C PHE A 43 18.61 -5.75 6.37
N ASN A 44 18.92 -6.47 7.43
CA ASN A 44 18.98 -7.94 7.40
C ASN A 44 17.58 -8.54 7.18
N SER A 45 16.53 -7.83 7.61
CA SER A 45 15.12 -8.21 7.46
C SER A 45 14.24 -6.97 7.21
N VAL A 46 13.29 -7.06 6.29
CA VAL A 46 12.37 -6.01 5.84
C VAL A 46 10.95 -6.54 5.95
N LYS A 47 10.12 -5.92 6.81
CA LYS A 47 8.71 -6.28 6.98
C LYS A 47 7.92 -5.90 5.73
N LEU A 48 7.38 -6.89 5.04
CA LEU A 48 6.67 -6.72 3.78
C LEU A 48 5.16 -6.93 3.99
N MET A 49 4.36 -5.91 3.70
CA MET A 49 2.91 -6.01 3.70
C MET A 49 2.36 -6.14 2.27
N ILE A 50 1.46 -7.08 2.07
CA ILE A 50 0.99 -7.55 0.76
C ILE A 50 -0.54 -7.60 0.76
N PRO A 51 -1.22 -6.56 0.26
CA PRO A 51 -2.65 -6.59 0.05
C PRO A 51 -2.99 -7.56 -1.09
N LEU A 52 -3.78 -8.59 -0.80
CA LEU A 52 -4.29 -9.53 -1.80
C LEU A 52 -5.70 -9.16 -2.25
N GLY A 53 -6.05 -9.59 -3.46
CA GLY A 53 -7.36 -9.37 -4.03
C GLY A 53 -7.84 -10.55 -4.85
N SER A 54 -9.13 -10.85 -4.73
CA SER A 54 -9.78 -11.99 -5.37
C SER A 54 -9.41 -12.19 -6.84
N GLY A 55 -9.17 -13.45 -7.23
CA GLY A 55 -8.97 -13.86 -8.62
C GLY A 55 -7.55 -13.56 -9.14
N GLY A 56 -7.47 -12.90 -10.29
CA GLY A 56 -6.21 -12.64 -11.02
C GLY A 56 -5.21 -11.80 -10.23
N HIS A 57 -5.66 -10.86 -9.40
CA HIS A 57 -4.76 -10.02 -8.59
C HIS A 57 -3.91 -10.85 -7.62
N THR A 58 -4.51 -11.82 -6.93
CA THR A 58 -3.77 -12.74 -6.04
C THR A 58 -2.75 -13.58 -6.82
N PHE A 59 -3.09 -14.10 -8.00
CA PHE A 59 -2.16 -14.86 -8.83
C PHE A 59 -0.98 -14.00 -9.28
N GLU A 60 -1.27 -12.80 -9.80
CA GLU A 60 -0.28 -11.82 -10.18
C GLU A 60 0.68 -11.51 -9.02
N MET A 61 0.13 -11.28 -7.81
CA MET A 61 0.94 -10.96 -6.64
C MET A 61 1.88 -12.10 -6.26
N PHE A 62 1.41 -13.35 -6.24
CA PHE A 62 2.27 -14.50 -5.94
C PHE A 62 3.40 -14.65 -6.95
N ARG A 63 3.12 -14.45 -8.25
CA ARG A 63 4.16 -14.47 -9.28
C ARG A 63 5.20 -13.36 -9.09
N LEU A 64 4.78 -12.17 -8.64
CA LEU A 64 5.68 -11.08 -8.31
C LEU A 64 6.58 -11.38 -7.10
N ILE A 65 6.04 -12.05 -6.07
CA ILE A 65 6.77 -12.30 -4.81
C ILE A 65 7.47 -13.67 -4.76
N GLN A 66 7.28 -14.55 -5.74
CA GLN A 66 7.89 -15.89 -5.76
C GLN A 66 9.42 -15.84 -5.70
N ASN A 67 10.02 -14.87 -6.39
CA ASN A 67 11.48 -14.75 -6.52
C ASN A 67 12.07 -13.56 -5.75
N ILE A 68 11.36 -13.04 -4.73
CA ILE A 68 11.90 -11.97 -3.90
C ILE A 68 12.90 -12.54 -2.90
N SER A 69 13.93 -11.75 -2.59
CA SER A 69 14.95 -12.13 -1.62
C SER A 69 14.35 -12.52 -0.25
N GLU A 70 14.99 -13.48 0.42
CA GLU A 70 14.64 -13.91 1.79
C GLU A 70 14.67 -12.77 2.82
N LYS A 71 15.33 -11.66 2.51
CA LYS A 71 15.33 -10.44 3.33
C LYS A 71 13.93 -9.87 3.55
N PHE A 72 12.95 -10.15 2.69
CA PHE A 72 11.57 -9.68 2.82
C PHE A 72 10.75 -10.59 3.74
N ASN A 73 11.11 -10.59 5.02
CA ASN A 73 10.56 -11.41 6.08
C ASN A 73 10.48 -10.56 7.37
N PRO A 74 9.36 -10.56 8.13
CA PRO A 74 8.11 -11.29 7.92
C PRO A 74 7.21 -10.72 6.84
N ARG A 75 6.36 -11.59 6.28
CA ARG A 75 5.36 -11.26 5.25
C ARG A 75 3.97 -11.14 5.87
N ILE A 76 3.31 -10.02 5.67
CA ILE A 76 1.99 -9.73 6.21
C ILE A 76 1.00 -9.65 5.05
N TYR A 77 0.19 -10.69 4.89
CA TYR A 77 -0.86 -10.74 3.89
C TYR A 77 -2.11 -10.06 4.43
N VAL A 78 -2.63 -9.07 3.70
CA VAL A 78 -3.89 -8.41 4.06
C VAL A 78 -4.95 -8.78 3.04
N ILE A 79 -5.99 -9.46 3.48
CA ILE A 79 -6.97 -10.11 2.60
C ILE A 79 -8.37 -9.57 2.91
N ALA A 80 -9.20 -9.41 1.89
CA ALA A 80 -10.59 -9.04 2.11
C ALA A 80 -11.29 -10.10 2.99
N ALA A 81 -12.10 -9.67 3.96
CA ALA A 81 -12.82 -10.56 4.87
C ALA A 81 -13.71 -11.58 4.13
N THR A 82 -14.24 -11.20 2.97
CA THR A 82 -15.09 -12.02 2.11
C THR A 82 -14.32 -12.95 1.16
N ASP A 83 -12.99 -12.92 1.16
CA ASP A 83 -12.14 -13.66 0.23
C ASP A 83 -11.37 -14.80 0.94
N SER A 84 -12.05 -15.94 1.12
CA SER A 84 -11.47 -17.16 1.69
C SER A 84 -10.50 -17.85 0.73
N LEU A 85 -10.72 -17.74 -0.58
CA LEU A 85 -9.87 -18.38 -1.60
C LEU A 85 -8.47 -17.77 -1.62
N SER A 86 -8.35 -16.44 -1.58
CA SER A 86 -7.02 -15.80 -1.52
C SER A 86 -6.27 -16.13 -0.22
N GLU A 87 -6.99 -16.37 0.89
CA GLU A 87 -6.38 -16.84 2.13
C GLU A 87 -5.80 -18.24 1.98
N GLN A 88 -6.57 -19.19 1.44
CA GLN A 88 -6.07 -20.55 1.20
C GLN A 88 -4.85 -20.53 0.28
N LYS A 89 -4.89 -19.73 -0.80
CA LYS A 89 -3.75 -19.59 -1.72
C LYS A 89 -2.51 -19.00 -1.03
N ALA A 90 -2.68 -18.05 -0.10
CA ALA A 90 -1.56 -17.50 0.66
C ALA A 90 -0.90 -18.56 1.56
N LYS A 91 -1.71 -19.39 2.22
CA LYS A 91 -1.20 -20.51 3.05
C LYS A 91 -0.43 -21.52 2.19
N SER A 92 -1.03 -21.98 1.09
CA SER A 92 -0.37 -22.93 0.17
C SER A 92 0.89 -22.36 -0.48
N PHE A 93 0.92 -21.05 -0.78
CA PHE A 93 2.10 -20.38 -1.30
C PHE A 93 3.24 -20.38 -0.28
N GLU A 94 2.97 -20.01 0.97
CA GLU A 94 3.98 -20.03 2.03
C GLU A 94 4.44 -21.45 2.39
N GLU A 95 3.54 -22.43 2.42
CA GLU A 95 3.89 -23.86 2.57
C GLU A 95 4.87 -24.32 1.49
N SER A 96 4.64 -23.93 0.22
CA SER A 96 5.54 -24.27 -0.89
C SER A 96 6.94 -23.64 -0.76
N MET A 97 7.01 -22.43 -0.18
CA MET A 97 8.26 -21.73 0.08
C MET A 97 9.02 -22.34 1.26
N LEU A 98 8.31 -22.76 2.32
CA LEU A 98 8.90 -23.38 3.51
C LEU A 98 9.50 -24.76 3.20
N CYS A 99 8.87 -25.57 2.35
CA CYS A 99 9.44 -26.86 1.91
C CYS A 99 10.79 -26.70 1.19
N SER A 100 11.04 -25.54 0.59
CA SER A 100 12.29 -25.23 -0.11
C SER A 100 13.39 -24.70 0.82
N VAL A 101 13.05 -24.19 2.01
CA VAL A 101 13.96 -23.49 2.93
C VAL A 101 13.97 -24.19 4.30
N LYS A 102 14.89 -25.16 4.46
CA LYS A 102 14.97 -26.13 5.56
C LYS A 102 15.11 -25.62 7.02
N ASN A 103 14.97 -24.33 7.34
CA ASN A 103 15.25 -23.85 8.72
C ASN A 103 14.58 -22.55 9.17
N THR A 104 13.46 -22.12 8.57
CA THR A 104 12.81 -20.87 9.01
C THR A 104 11.43 -21.15 9.59
N SER A 105 11.33 -21.13 10.92
CA SER A 105 10.08 -21.18 11.67
C SER A 105 9.13 -20.06 11.23
N GLU A 106 7.88 -20.42 10.96
CA GLU A 106 6.69 -19.60 10.62
C GLU A 106 6.86 -18.07 10.75
N THR A 107 7.02 -17.36 9.63
CA THR A 107 7.17 -15.88 9.64
C THR A 107 6.19 -15.15 8.71
N TYR A 108 5.00 -15.69 8.51
CA TYR A 108 3.94 -14.96 7.83
C TYR A 108 2.74 -14.73 8.73
N THR A 109 2.02 -13.64 8.48
CA THR A 109 0.79 -13.31 9.19
C THR A 109 -0.29 -12.99 8.17
N ILE A 110 -1.50 -13.47 8.40
CA ILE A 110 -2.67 -13.15 7.59
C ILE A 110 -3.59 -12.25 8.42
N GLU A 111 -3.92 -11.09 7.87
CA GLU A 111 -4.85 -10.13 8.46
C GLU A 111 -6.06 -9.94 7.54
N LYS A 112 -7.22 -9.68 8.15
CA LYS A 112 -8.46 -9.45 7.42
C LYS A 112 -8.82 -7.97 7.42
N ILE A 113 -9.29 -7.48 6.28
CA ILE A 113 -9.80 -6.12 6.10
C ILE A 113 -11.18 -6.17 5.45
N PRO A 114 -12.17 -5.34 5.86
CA PRO A 114 -13.42 -5.25 5.13
C PRO A 114 -13.16 -4.78 3.69
N ARG A 115 -13.91 -5.34 2.73
CA ARG A 115 -13.75 -4.98 1.33
C ARG A 115 -14.17 -3.53 1.12
N SER A 116 -13.33 -2.73 0.46
CA SER A 116 -13.63 -1.31 0.20
C SER A 116 -14.84 -1.15 -0.73
N ARG A 117 -14.99 -2.08 -1.68
CA ARG A 117 -16.13 -2.12 -2.60
C ARG A 117 -16.47 -3.54 -2.99
N GLU A 118 -17.74 -3.92 -2.87
CA GLU A 118 -18.26 -5.17 -3.42
C GLU A 118 -18.62 -5.03 -4.91
N VAL A 119 -18.61 -6.13 -5.64
CA VAL A 119 -18.98 -6.13 -7.06
C VAL A 119 -20.48 -5.79 -7.17
N GLY A 120 -20.82 -4.82 -8.02
CA GLY A 120 -22.20 -4.31 -8.14
C GLY A 120 -22.63 -3.27 -7.09
N GLN A 121 -21.78 -2.92 -6.14
CA GLN A 121 -22.10 -1.90 -5.13
C GLN A 121 -22.23 -0.50 -5.74
N SER A 122 -23.19 0.29 -5.26
CA SER A 122 -23.38 1.69 -5.67
C SER A 122 -22.19 2.59 -5.26
N TRP A 123 -21.92 3.63 -6.06
CA TRP A 123 -20.81 4.56 -5.80
C TRP A 123 -20.93 5.30 -4.46
N VAL A 124 -22.15 5.63 -4.04
CA VAL A 124 -22.39 6.33 -2.78
C VAL A 124 -22.11 5.41 -1.58
N SER A 125 -22.63 4.18 -1.61
CA SER A 125 -22.39 3.22 -0.52
C SER A 125 -20.91 2.80 -0.43
N THR A 126 -20.20 2.84 -1.56
CA THR A 126 -18.75 2.58 -1.63
C THR A 126 -17.95 3.53 -0.73
N VAL A 127 -18.40 4.78 -0.56
CA VAL A 127 -17.72 5.76 0.30
C VAL A 127 -17.69 5.27 1.75
N PHE A 128 -18.83 4.79 2.26
CA PHE A 128 -18.94 4.30 3.64
C PHE A 128 -18.14 3.01 3.86
N THR A 129 -18.21 2.05 2.93
CA THR A 129 -17.41 0.81 3.03
C THR A 129 -15.92 1.08 2.92
N THR A 130 -15.52 2.02 2.06
CA THR A 130 -14.12 2.47 1.95
C THR A 130 -13.67 3.19 3.21
N LEU A 131 -14.48 4.05 3.82
CA LEU A 131 -14.14 4.72 5.08
C LEU A 131 -13.93 3.70 6.22
N ARG A 132 -14.83 2.71 6.34
CA ARG A 132 -14.67 1.60 7.29
C ARG A 132 -13.36 0.84 7.03
N ALA A 133 -13.06 0.53 5.78
CA ALA A 133 -11.79 -0.11 5.41
C ALA A 133 -10.57 0.77 5.74
N SER A 134 -10.66 2.09 5.58
CA SER A 134 -9.59 3.04 5.92
C SER A 134 -9.28 3.08 7.42
N ILE A 135 -10.30 3.04 8.28
CA ILE A 135 -10.10 2.99 9.74
C ILE A 135 -9.35 1.70 10.12
N ILE A 136 -9.81 0.55 9.61
CA ILE A 136 -9.15 -0.73 9.86
C ILE A 136 -7.74 -0.77 9.26
N ALA A 137 -7.54 -0.19 8.07
CA ALA A 137 -6.23 -0.10 7.44
C ALA A 137 -5.22 0.69 8.31
N VAL A 138 -5.64 1.81 8.92
CA VAL A 138 -4.79 2.57 9.86
C VAL A 138 -4.40 1.70 11.05
N ILE A 139 -5.34 0.97 11.63
CA ILE A 139 -5.08 0.06 12.76
C ILE A 139 -4.07 -1.03 12.36
N LEU A 140 -4.27 -1.68 11.21
CA LEU A 140 -3.37 -2.75 10.73
C LEU A 140 -1.96 -2.23 10.43
N VAL A 141 -1.86 -1.07 9.77
CA VAL A 141 -0.56 -0.46 9.45
C VAL A 141 0.16 0.01 10.72
N LEU A 142 -0.55 0.53 11.72
CA LEU A 142 0.04 0.89 13.02
C LEU A 142 0.43 -0.32 13.87
N LYS A 143 -0.34 -1.42 13.81
CA LYS A 143 -0.07 -2.68 14.50
C LYS A 143 1.22 -3.31 13.97
N HIS A 144 1.32 -3.45 12.65
CA HIS A 144 2.42 -4.19 12.03
C HIS A 144 3.63 -3.34 11.70
N LYS A 145 3.44 -2.03 11.49
CA LYS A 145 4.47 -1.07 11.08
C LYS A 145 5.35 -1.67 9.97
N PRO A 146 4.80 -2.02 8.79
CA PRO A 146 5.60 -2.58 7.71
C PRO A 146 6.65 -1.58 7.23
N ASP A 147 7.72 -2.07 6.62
CA ASP A 147 8.74 -1.22 6.00
C ASP A 147 8.37 -0.92 4.55
N ILE A 148 7.73 -1.88 3.89
CA ILE A 148 7.30 -1.79 2.49
C ILE A 148 5.89 -2.36 2.34
N ILE A 149 5.07 -1.69 1.52
CA ILE A 149 3.82 -2.22 0.98
C ILE A 149 4.01 -2.47 -0.51
N VAL A 150 3.77 -3.70 -0.97
CA VAL A 150 3.74 -4.06 -2.40
C VAL A 150 2.30 -4.41 -2.78
N CYS A 151 1.73 -3.75 -3.78
CA CYS A 151 0.34 -3.99 -4.19
C CYS A 151 0.14 -3.85 -5.70
N ASN A 152 -0.87 -4.56 -6.24
CA ASN A 152 -1.18 -4.59 -7.67
C ASN A 152 -2.62 -4.17 -8.03
N GLY A 153 -3.20 -3.28 -7.22
CA GLY A 153 -4.46 -2.60 -7.53
C GLY A 153 -5.79 -3.16 -7.02
N PRO A 154 -5.89 -4.20 -6.16
CA PRO A 154 -7.20 -4.51 -5.58
C PRO A 154 -7.70 -3.32 -4.76
N GLY A 155 -9.02 -3.07 -4.73
CA GLY A 155 -9.56 -1.88 -4.05
C GLY A 155 -9.13 -1.73 -2.58
N THR A 156 -8.89 -2.85 -1.90
CA THR A 156 -8.38 -2.94 -0.51
C THR A 156 -6.97 -2.36 -0.33
N CYS A 157 -6.17 -2.26 -1.39
CA CYS A 157 -4.82 -1.70 -1.28
C CYS A 157 -4.81 -0.18 -1.13
N VAL A 158 -5.86 0.51 -1.60
CA VAL A 158 -5.94 1.98 -1.53
C VAL A 158 -6.00 2.47 -0.07
N PRO A 159 -6.90 1.95 0.80
CA PRO A 159 -6.89 2.26 2.23
C PRO A 159 -5.55 2.00 2.93
N LEU A 160 -4.88 0.88 2.62
CA LEU A 160 -3.59 0.51 3.25
C LEU A 160 -2.47 1.47 2.84
N CYS A 161 -2.40 1.83 1.56
CA CYS A 161 -1.44 2.83 1.08
C CYS A 161 -1.75 4.22 1.62
N GLY A 162 -3.03 4.57 1.74
CA GLY A 162 -3.47 5.83 2.37
C GLY A 162 -3.06 5.90 3.84
N ALA A 163 -3.21 4.80 4.60
CA ALA A 163 -2.74 4.70 5.97
C ALA A 163 -1.21 4.86 6.06
N ALA A 164 -0.45 4.21 5.18
CA ALA A 164 0.99 4.38 5.11
C ALA A 164 1.41 5.84 4.82
N PHE A 165 0.72 6.50 3.89
CA PHE A 165 0.93 7.92 3.61
C PHE A 165 0.62 8.79 4.84
N LEU A 166 -0.50 8.53 5.52
CA LEU A 166 -0.89 9.24 6.74
C LEU A 166 0.19 9.15 7.82
N LEU A 167 0.72 7.94 8.07
CA LEU A 167 1.80 7.74 9.06
C LEU A 167 3.07 8.52 8.69
N HIS A 168 3.38 8.64 7.40
CA HIS A 168 4.52 9.45 6.93
C HIS A 168 4.26 10.94 7.15
N VAL A 169 3.06 11.44 6.82
CA VAL A 169 2.67 12.84 7.06
C VAL A 169 2.79 13.17 8.56
N LEU A 170 2.26 12.30 9.43
CA LEU A 170 2.33 12.43 10.88
C LEU A 170 3.76 12.25 11.45
N GLY A 171 4.73 11.86 10.64
CA GLY A 171 6.12 11.66 11.07
C GLY A 171 6.35 10.40 11.90
N LEU A 172 5.37 9.48 11.97
CA LEU A 172 5.43 8.27 12.78
C LEU A 172 6.34 7.20 12.16
N LYS A 173 6.12 6.90 10.87
CA LYS A 173 6.95 5.93 10.13
C LYS A 173 6.88 6.22 8.64
N TYR A 174 8.03 6.20 7.98
CA TYR A 174 8.09 6.15 6.53
C TYR A 174 7.92 4.70 6.06
N ILE A 175 6.85 4.43 5.31
CA ILE A 175 6.56 3.13 4.74
C ILE A 175 6.64 3.27 3.22
N LYS A 176 7.50 2.48 2.59
CA LYS A 176 7.70 2.58 1.14
C LYS A 176 6.56 1.90 0.40
N ILE A 177 5.89 2.61 -0.49
CA ILE A 177 4.79 2.09 -1.29
C ILE A 177 5.32 1.75 -2.69
N VAL A 178 5.25 0.48 -3.06
CA VAL A 178 5.55 -0.03 -4.39
C VAL A 178 4.25 -0.53 -5.02
N TYR A 179 3.81 0.17 -6.05
CA TYR A 179 2.64 -0.19 -6.83
C TYR A 179 3.07 -0.85 -8.15
N VAL A 180 2.48 -2.00 -8.48
CA VAL A 180 2.69 -2.69 -9.76
C VAL A 180 1.35 -2.75 -10.48
N GLU A 181 1.19 -2.03 -11.59
CA GLU A 181 -0.06 -2.07 -12.33
C GLU A 181 -0.29 -3.48 -12.94
N SER A 182 -1.55 -3.93 -12.91
CA SER A 182 -1.95 -5.25 -13.39
C SER A 182 -1.61 -5.45 -14.86
N ILE A 183 -1.29 -6.70 -15.24
CA ILE A 183 -0.94 -7.04 -16.63
C ILE A 183 -2.10 -6.80 -17.59
N CYS A 184 -3.34 -6.85 -17.11
CA CYS A 184 -4.55 -6.59 -17.89
C CYS A 184 -4.69 -5.12 -18.33
N ARG A 185 -3.89 -4.20 -17.78
CA ARG A 185 -3.96 -2.76 -18.07
C ARG A 185 -2.96 -2.37 -19.16
N VAL A 186 -3.35 -2.55 -20.41
CA VAL A 186 -2.51 -2.24 -21.58
C VAL A 186 -2.54 -0.75 -21.93
N LYS A 187 -3.74 -0.17 -22.04
CA LYS A 187 -3.96 1.20 -22.57
C LYS A 187 -4.20 2.26 -21.50
N THR A 188 -4.81 1.88 -20.39
CA THR A 188 -5.26 2.82 -19.33
C THR A 188 -5.00 2.25 -17.95
N MET A 189 -4.67 3.13 -16.99
CA MET A 189 -4.49 2.73 -15.59
C MET A 189 -5.81 2.34 -14.93
N SER A 190 -5.74 1.44 -13.97
CA SER A 190 -6.86 1.11 -13.09
C SER A 190 -7.24 2.32 -12.22
N LEU A 191 -8.44 2.29 -11.62
CA LEU A 191 -8.84 3.34 -10.68
C LEU A 191 -7.89 3.41 -9.49
N SER A 192 -7.53 2.25 -8.93
CA SER A 192 -6.51 2.12 -7.88
C SER A 192 -5.16 2.68 -8.35
N GLY A 193 -4.75 2.38 -9.59
CA GLY A 193 -3.53 2.90 -10.20
C GLY A 193 -3.55 4.42 -10.32
N LYS A 194 -4.65 5.04 -10.74
CA LYS A 194 -4.80 6.50 -10.79
C LYS A 194 -4.64 7.15 -9.41
N ILE A 195 -5.25 6.56 -8.38
CA ILE A 195 -5.14 7.08 -7.01
C ILE A 195 -3.70 6.90 -6.49
N LEU A 196 -3.16 5.69 -6.62
CA LEU A 196 -1.84 5.34 -6.10
C LEU A 196 -0.68 5.92 -6.91
N TYR A 197 -0.92 6.42 -8.12
CA TYR A 197 0.08 7.15 -8.90
C TYR A 197 0.64 8.35 -8.14
N HIS A 198 -0.17 9.00 -7.31
CA HIS A 198 0.25 10.14 -6.49
C HIS A 198 0.83 9.76 -5.13
N LEU A 199 0.46 8.59 -4.61
CA LEU A 199 0.87 8.13 -3.27
C LEU A 199 2.08 7.21 -3.28
N ALA A 200 2.28 6.45 -4.36
CA ALA A 200 3.35 5.45 -4.45
C ALA A 200 4.72 6.10 -4.65
N ASP A 201 5.72 5.60 -3.91
CA ASP A 201 7.13 5.96 -4.08
C ASP A 201 7.73 5.33 -5.34
N ARG A 202 7.24 4.14 -5.71
CA ARG A 202 7.59 3.45 -6.95
C ARG A 202 6.31 2.98 -7.62
N PHE A 203 6.10 3.46 -8.83
CA PHE A 203 4.98 3.07 -9.67
C PHE A 203 5.52 2.29 -10.86
N LEU A 204 5.21 1.01 -10.93
CA LEU A 204 5.74 0.08 -11.94
C LEU A 204 4.64 -0.30 -12.93
N VAL A 205 4.97 -0.33 -14.21
CA VAL A 205 4.04 -0.70 -15.29
C VAL A 205 4.66 -1.77 -16.18
N GLN A 206 3.80 -2.66 -16.68
CA GLN A 206 4.21 -3.80 -17.52
C GLN A 206 4.07 -3.54 -19.02
N TRP A 207 3.56 -2.38 -19.41
CA TRP A 207 3.35 -1.98 -20.81
C TRP A 207 4.05 -0.64 -21.12
N PRO A 208 4.78 -0.54 -22.25
CA PRO A 208 5.51 0.68 -22.61
C PRO A 208 4.56 1.86 -22.87
N GLN A 209 3.36 1.62 -23.41
CA GLN A 209 2.37 2.68 -23.68
C GLN A 209 1.95 3.42 -22.40
N LEU A 210 1.89 2.71 -21.27
CA LEU A 210 1.63 3.35 -19.98
C LEU A 210 2.80 4.21 -19.53
N LYS A 211 4.04 3.82 -19.80
CA LYS A 211 5.22 4.63 -19.46
C LYS A 211 5.25 5.94 -20.24
N GLU A 212 4.91 5.91 -21.52
CA GLU A 212 4.81 7.11 -22.36
C GLU A 212 3.77 8.09 -21.81
N LYS A 213 2.59 7.57 -21.41
CA LYS A 213 1.50 8.39 -20.87
C LYS A 213 1.75 8.87 -19.43
N TYR A 214 2.53 8.13 -18.64
CA TYR A 214 2.72 8.39 -17.21
C TYR A 214 4.21 8.46 -16.86
N PRO A 215 4.84 9.65 -16.96
CA PRO A 215 6.29 9.81 -16.82
C PRO A 215 6.89 9.32 -15.49
N LYS A 216 6.13 9.36 -14.38
CA LYS A 216 6.57 8.84 -13.07
C LYS A 216 6.64 7.31 -13.04
N ALA A 217 5.87 6.64 -13.89
CA ALA A 217 5.88 5.19 -13.97
C ALA A 217 7.26 4.68 -14.42
N LYS A 218 7.66 3.49 -13.97
CA LYS A 218 8.83 2.79 -14.47
C LYS A 218 8.35 1.55 -15.22
N TYR A 219 8.71 1.47 -16.50
CA TYR A 219 8.50 0.25 -17.27
C TYR A 219 9.48 -0.83 -16.80
N ILE A 220 8.95 -2.02 -16.54
CA ILE A 220 9.72 -3.15 -15.99
C ILE A 220 9.60 -4.43 -16.82
N GLY A 221 8.91 -4.37 -17.98
CA GLY A 221 8.58 -5.56 -18.76
C GLY A 221 7.39 -6.34 -18.19
N LYS A 222 7.09 -7.48 -18.83
CA LYS A 222 6.05 -8.41 -18.38
C LYS A 222 6.65 -9.29 -17.28
N LEU A 223 6.20 -9.11 -16.04
CA LEU A 223 6.65 -9.92 -14.90
C LEU A 223 5.77 -11.17 -14.69
N ILE A 224 4.63 -11.21 -15.37
CA ILE A 224 3.52 -12.15 -15.18
C ILE A 224 3.16 -12.78 -16.51
#